data_AF-A0A7J7JPY5-F1
#
_entry.id   AF-A0A7J7JPY5-F1
#
_cell.length_a   1.000
_cell.length_b   1.000
_cell.length_c   1.000
_cell.angle_alpha   90.00
_cell.angle_beta   90.00
_cell.angle_gamma   90.00
#
_symmetry.space_group_name_H-M   'P 1'
#
loop_
_entity.id
_entity.type
_entity.pdbx_description
1 polymer ?
#
loop_
_entity_poly.entity_id
_entity_poly.type
_entity_poly.pdbx_seq_one_letter_code
_entity_poly.pdbx_strand_id
1 'polypeptide(L)'
;MDLDATENVLPAAPENLCFNKDEFIKEDYDIDKFLANVRRHSSLETLREDLSVYMKILQNALVELINRDYADFVNLSSNLVGMDKIICTIKEPLTTFQGQVEELRSLITEKIEATQQKLAERVAVREKKCKACLTMEQFMVLYLPSIRIPALVTDDVPSRYEYSKAIFKFLNKYSMLYNKHIS
;
A
#
# COMPACT_ATOMS: atom_id res chain seq x y z
N MET A 1 1.19 -26.58 -29.69
CA MET A 1 1.28 -25.33 -30.47
C MET A 1 0.60 -25.64 -31.77
N ASP A 2 -0.73 -25.61 -31.74
CA ASP A 2 -1.56 -25.87 -32.90
C ASP A 2 -1.55 -24.57 -33.72
N LEU A 3 -0.80 -24.58 -34.83
CA LEU A 3 -0.97 -23.61 -35.91
C LEU A 3 -2.26 -23.97 -36.66
N ASP A 4 -3.38 -23.82 -35.96
CA ASP A 4 -4.71 -23.86 -36.57
C ASP A 4 -5.12 -22.43 -36.87
N ALA A 5 -5.06 -22.09 -38.16
CA ALA A 5 -5.71 -20.97 -38.85
C ALA A 5 -4.80 -20.48 -39.99
N THR A 6 -4.75 -21.25 -41.07
CA THR A 6 -4.84 -20.61 -42.39
C THR A 6 -6.27 -20.09 -42.53
N GLU A 7 -6.62 -19.09 -41.71
CA GLU A 7 -7.84 -18.31 -41.88
C GLU A 7 -7.72 -17.72 -43.29
N ASN A 8 -8.59 -18.16 -44.20
CA ASN A 8 -8.54 -17.87 -45.62
C ASN A 8 -8.14 -16.41 -45.87
N VAL A 9 -6.87 -16.20 -46.22
CA VAL A 9 -6.31 -14.87 -46.53
C VAL A 9 -7.02 -14.25 -47.73
N LEU A 10 -7.74 -15.06 -48.50
CA LEU A 10 -8.54 -14.62 -49.63
C LEU A 10 -10.04 -14.59 -49.29
N PRO A 11 -10.74 -13.51 -49.67
CA PRO A 11 -12.20 -13.44 -49.58
C PRO A 11 -12.87 -14.58 -50.36
N ALA A 12 -14.10 -14.87 -49.98
CA ALA A 12 -14.94 -15.81 -50.71
C ALA A 12 -15.07 -15.35 -52.18
N ALA A 13 -14.67 -16.22 -53.10
CA ALA A 13 -14.83 -15.97 -54.52
C ALA A 13 -16.27 -16.33 -54.94
N PRO A 14 -16.82 -15.67 -55.98
CA PRO A 14 -18.05 -16.11 -56.61
C PRO A 14 -17.93 -17.57 -57.09
N GLU A 15 -18.98 -18.38 -56.89
CA GLU A 15 -18.97 -19.81 -57.25
C GLU A 15 -18.89 -20.07 -58.76
N ASN A 16 -19.10 -19.04 -59.60
CA ASN A 16 -19.18 -19.13 -61.05
C ASN A 16 -17.96 -18.53 -61.78
N LEU A 17 -16.80 -18.38 -61.13
CA LEU A 17 -15.60 -17.93 -61.82
C LEU A 17 -15.15 -18.96 -62.85
N CYS A 18 -14.73 -18.49 -64.03
CA CYS A 18 -14.13 -19.36 -65.05
C CYS A 18 -12.71 -19.87 -64.71
N PHE A 19 -12.16 -19.51 -63.53
CA PHE A 19 -10.84 -19.89 -63.05
C PHE A 19 -10.85 -20.26 -61.56
N ASN A 20 -9.83 -21.01 -61.13
CA ASN A 20 -9.62 -21.30 -59.72
C ASN A 20 -8.74 -20.21 -59.09
N LYS A 21 -9.25 -19.51 -58.07
CA LYS A 21 -8.53 -18.44 -57.37
C LYS A 21 -7.28 -18.91 -56.63
N ASP A 22 -7.23 -20.17 -56.20
CA ASP A 22 -6.10 -20.71 -55.42
C ASP A 22 -4.87 -20.91 -56.31
N GLU A 23 -5.02 -20.88 -57.63
CA GLU A 23 -3.91 -20.94 -58.58
C GLU A 23 -3.01 -19.70 -58.48
N PHE A 24 -3.55 -18.54 -58.07
CA PHE A 24 -2.77 -17.30 -57.90
C PHE A 24 -1.88 -17.27 -56.64
N ILE A 25 -2.10 -18.17 -55.67
CA ILE A 25 -1.31 -18.23 -54.43
C ILE A 25 -0.14 -19.22 -54.54
N LYS A 26 -0.15 -20.08 -55.57
CA LYS A 26 0.88 -21.12 -55.74
C LYS A 26 2.23 -20.48 -56.05
N GLU A 27 3.29 -20.99 -55.42
CA GLU A 27 4.66 -20.53 -55.66
C GLU A 27 5.11 -20.77 -57.11
N ASP A 28 4.63 -21.84 -57.75
CA ASP A 28 4.90 -22.20 -59.15
C ASP A 28 3.86 -21.65 -60.15
N TYR A 29 3.35 -20.43 -59.93
CA TYR A 29 2.36 -19.84 -60.83
C TYR A 29 2.94 -19.60 -62.25
N ASP A 30 2.25 -20.15 -63.26
CA ASP A 30 2.63 -20.09 -64.67
C ASP A 30 1.43 -19.61 -65.49
N ILE A 31 1.58 -18.40 -66.05
CA ILE A 31 0.53 -17.70 -66.81
C ILE A 31 0.14 -18.50 -68.06
N ASP A 32 1.10 -19.14 -68.73
CA ASP A 32 0.85 -19.87 -69.97
C ASP A 32 0.02 -21.14 -69.68
N LYS A 33 0.33 -21.85 -68.59
CA LYS A 33 -0.46 -23.01 -68.13
C LYS A 33 -1.86 -22.59 -67.66
N PHE A 34 -1.96 -21.47 -66.95
CA PHE A 34 -3.24 -20.91 -66.53
C PHE A 34 -4.14 -20.57 -67.72
N LEU A 35 -3.63 -19.78 -68.69
CA LEU A 35 -4.39 -19.40 -69.88
C LEU A 35 -4.75 -20.61 -70.76
N ALA A 36 -3.86 -21.61 -70.85
CA ALA A 36 -4.14 -22.85 -71.57
C ALA A 36 -5.29 -23.65 -70.93
N ASN A 37 -5.40 -23.68 -69.60
CA ASN A 37 -6.51 -24.31 -68.89
C ASN A 37 -7.83 -23.54 -69.06
N VAL A 38 -7.79 -22.21 -68.93
CA VAL A 38 -9.01 -21.36 -69.02
C VAL A 38 -9.59 -21.36 -70.45
N ARG A 39 -8.75 -21.32 -71.49
CA ARG A 39 -9.18 -21.35 -72.90
C ARG A 39 -9.89 -22.64 -73.30
N ARG A 40 -9.74 -23.74 -72.55
CA ARG A 40 -10.45 -25.01 -72.81
C ARG A 40 -11.93 -24.94 -72.44
N HIS A 41 -12.31 -24.03 -71.55
CA HIS A 41 -13.63 -24.02 -70.92
C HIS A 41 -14.34 -22.65 -70.97
N SER A 42 -13.66 -21.57 -71.39
CA SER A 42 -14.22 -20.21 -71.40
C SER A 42 -13.57 -19.28 -72.43
N SER A 43 -14.21 -18.15 -72.70
CA SER A 43 -13.71 -17.10 -73.59
C SER A 43 -12.79 -16.12 -72.85
N LEU A 44 -11.89 -15.45 -73.60
CA LEU A 44 -11.02 -14.40 -73.01
C LEU A 44 -11.81 -13.20 -72.50
N GLU A 45 -12.97 -12.89 -73.09
CA GLU A 45 -13.85 -11.81 -72.63
C GLU A 45 -14.43 -12.14 -71.25
N THR A 46 -14.93 -13.37 -71.08
CA THR A 46 -15.45 -13.88 -69.80
C THR A 46 -14.35 -13.91 -68.73
N LEU A 47 -13.14 -14.36 -69.09
CA LEU A 47 -11.99 -14.33 -68.18
C LEU A 47 -11.67 -12.90 -67.71
N ARG A 48 -11.69 -11.93 -68.62
CA ARG A 48 -11.45 -10.53 -68.29
C ARG A 48 -12.51 -9.97 -67.34
N GLU A 49 -13.78 -10.27 -67.59
CA GLU A 49 -14.90 -9.86 -66.73
C GLU A 49 -14.78 -10.46 -65.33
N ASP A 50 -14.55 -11.77 -65.25
CA ASP A 50 -14.40 -12.50 -63.98
C ASP A 50 -13.17 -12.04 -63.18
N LEU A 51 -12.04 -11.77 -63.85
CA LEU A 51 -10.86 -11.18 -63.21
C LEU A 51 -11.15 -9.77 -62.68
N SER A 52 -11.90 -8.96 -63.42
CA SER A 52 -12.26 -7.61 -62.97
C SER A 52 -13.20 -7.66 -61.76
N VAL A 53 -14.13 -8.61 -61.71
CA VAL A 53 -15.02 -8.82 -60.56
C VAL A 53 -14.20 -9.29 -59.36
N TYR A 54 -13.34 -10.28 -59.54
CA TYR A 54 -12.52 -10.82 -58.47
C TYR A 54 -11.55 -9.78 -57.90
N MET A 55 -10.95 -8.94 -58.75
CA MET A 55 -10.09 -7.82 -58.33
C MET A 55 -10.84 -6.82 -57.43
N LYS A 56 -12.09 -6.49 -57.75
CA LYS A 56 -12.91 -5.59 -56.92
C LYS A 56 -13.25 -6.23 -55.57
N ILE A 57 -13.55 -7.52 -55.56
CA ILE A 57 -13.80 -8.27 -54.32
C ILE A 57 -12.55 -8.26 -53.44
N LEU A 58 -11.37 -8.49 -54.02
CA LEU A 58 -10.10 -8.42 -53.29
C LEU A 58 -9.83 -7.02 -52.72
N GLN A 59 -10.06 -5.97 -53.51
CA GLN A 59 -9.89 -4.59 -53.05
C GLN A 59 -10.81 -4.27 -51.86
N ASN A 60 -12.08 -4.67 -51.94
CA ASN A 60 -13.03 -4.46 -50.85
C ASN A 60 -12.65 -5.26 -49.60
N ALA A 61 -12.29 -6.53 -49.75
CA ALA A 61 -11.88 -7.38 -48.65
C ALA A 61 -10.61 -6.85 -47.95
N LEU A 62 -9.66 -6.29 -48.70
CA LEU A 62 -8.47 -5.66 -48.14
C LEU A 62 -8.84 -4.42 -47.31
N VAL A 63 -9.76 -3.59 -47.79
CA VAL A 63 -10.26 -2.43 -47.05
C VAL A 63 -11.00 -2.87 -45.78
N GLU A 64 -11.83 -3.90 -45.87
CA GLU A 64 -12.54 -4.46 -44.72
C GLU A 64 -11.59 -5.05 -43.68
N LEU A 65 -10.55 -5.78 -44.11
CA LEU A 65 -9.53 -6.31 -43.22
C LEU A 65 -8.80 -5.18 -42.47
N ILE A 66 -8.38 -4.14 -43.20
CA ILE A 66 -7.74 -2.96 -42.59
C ILE A 66 -8.70 -2.28 -41.61
N ASN A 67 -9.97 -2.14 -41.96
CA ASN A 67 -10.97 -1.51 -41.10
C ASN A 67 -11.22 -2.35 -39.84
N ARG A 68 -11.23 -3.69 -39.95
CA ARG A 68 -11.34 -4.62 -38.82
C ARG A 68 -10.15 -4.46 -37.88
N ASP A 69 -8.95 -4.55 -38.43
CA ASP A 69 -7.71 -4.43 -37.66
C ASP A 69 -7.58 -3.03 -37.03
N TYR A 70 -8.04 -1.99 -37.72
CA TYR A 70 -8.10 -0.64 -37.17
C TYR A 70 -9.10 -0.53 -36.02
N ALA A 71 -10.29 -1.11 -36.14
CA ALA A 71 -11.28 -1.13 -35.06
C ALA A 71 -10.75 -1.88 -33.82
N ASP A 72 -10.08 -3.01 -34.03
CA ASP A 72 -9.45 -3.78 -32.95
C ASP A 72 -8.32 -2.99 -32.28
N PHE A 73 -7.48 -2.31 -33.06
CA PHE A 73 -6.43 -1.42 -32.54
C PHE A 73 -7.02 -0.27 -31.72
N VAL A 74 -8.07 0.40 -32.22
CA VAL A 74 -8.74 1.49 -31.50
C VAL A 74 -9.35 0.96 -30.19
N ASN A 75 -10.06 -0.16 -30.23
CA ASN A 75 -10.63 -0.79 -29.04
C ASN A 75 -9.55 -1.13 -28.01
N LEU A 76 -8.45 -1.73 -28.44
CA LEU A 76 -7.32 -2.05 -27.57
C LEU A 76 -6.70 -0.79 -26.96
N SER A 77 -6.48 0.26 -27.76
CA SER A 77 -5.93 1.53 -27.28
C SER A 77 -6.84 2.21 -26.26
N SER A 78 -8.16 2.19 -26.48
CA SER A 78 -9.16 2.72 -25.54
C SER A 78 -9.17 1.93 -24.24
N ASN A 79 -9.13 0.60 -24.32
CA ASN A 79 -9.06 -0.27 -23.15
C ASN A 79 -7.78 -0.05 -22.34
N LEU A 80 -6.64 0.15 -23.02
CA LEU A 80 -5.36 0.43 -22.37
C LEU A 80 -5.40 1.76 -21.60
N VAL A 81 -5.95 2.81 -22.20
CA VAL A 81 -6.18 4.11 -21.53
C VAL A 81 -7.17 3.96 -20.37
N GLY A 82 -8.19 3.12 -20.52
CA GLY A 82 -9.11 2.76 -19.44
C GLY A 82 -8.40 2.07 -18.26
N MET A 83 -7.46 1.18 -18.55
CA MET A 83 -6.68 0.46 -17.54
C MET A 83 -5.76 1.40 -16.76
N ASP A 84 -5.14 2.38 -17.41
CA ASP A 84 -4.32 3.40 -16.73
C ASP A 84 -5.13 4.17 -15.66
N LYS A 85 -6.38 4.53 -15.98
CA LYS A 85 -7.29 5.16 -15.01
C LYS A 85 -7.58 4.25 -13.81
N ILE A 86 -7.77 2.96 -14.03
CA ILE A 86 -7.98 1.98 -12.95
C ILE A 86 -6.73 1.89 -12.06
N ILE A 87 -5.54 1.87 -12.67
CA ILE A 87 -4.27 1.86 -11.92
C ILE A 87 -4.15 3.12 -11.06
N CYS A 88 -4.44 4.31 -11.61
CA CYS A 88 -4.46 5.56 -10.83
C CYS A 88 -5.45 5.48 -9.66
N THR A 89 -6.64 4.93 -9.90
CA THR A 89 -7.71 4.80 -8.89
C THR A 89 -7.30 3.89 -7.73
N ILE A 90 -6.43 2.90 -7.96
CA ILE A 90 -5.88 2.02 -6.91
C ILE A 90 -4.65 2.65 -6.24
N LYS A 91 -3.82 3.35 -7.01
CA LYS A 91 -2.56 3.96 -6.52
C LYS A 91 -2.80 5.09 -5.52
N GLU A 92 -3.80 5.94 -5.76
CA GLU A 92 -4.15 7.05 -4.88
C GLU A 92 -4.53 6.61 -3.45
N PRO A 93 -5.49 5.69 -3.23
CA PRO A 93 -5.85 5.25 -1.89
C PRO A 93 -4.71 4.48 -1.22
N LEU A 94 -3.89 3.74 -1.97
CA LEU A 94 -2.72 3.06 -1.41
C LEU A 94 -1.68 4.06 -0.89
N THR A 95 -1.40 5.12 -1.64
CA THR A 95 -0.49 6.20 -1.23
C THR A 95 -1.03 6.91 0.01
N THR A 96 -2.34 7.16 0.04
CA THR A 96 -3.01 7.76 1.20
C THR A 96 -2.90 6.87 2.44
N PHE A 97 -3.15 5.56 2.28
CA PHE A 97 -3.04 4.59 3.36
C PHE A 97 -1.60 4.47 3.89
N GLN A 98 -0.61 4.47 3.01
CA GLN A 98 0.81 4.52 3.41
C GLN A 98 1.11 5.76 4.24
N GLY A 99 0.59 6.93 3.85
CA GLY A 99 0.71 8.17 4.63
C GLY A 99 0.08 8.04 6.03
N GLN A 100 -1.13 7.48 6.12
CA GLN A 100 -1.81 7.24 7.40
C GLN A 100 -1.03 6.28 8.31
N VAL A 101 -0.43 5.22 7.74
CA VAL A 101 0.39 4.27 8.51
C VAL A 101 1.65 4.94 9.07
N GLU A 102 2.33 5.78 8.29
CA GLU A 102 3.50 6.51 8.79
C GLU A 102 3.13 7.56 9.85
N GLU A 103 2.01 8.26 9.69
CA GLU A 103 1.50 9.18 10.71
C GLU A 103 1.20 8.45 12.03
N LEU A 104 0.49 7.31 11.95
CA LEU A 104 0.22 6.48 13.12
C LEU A 104 1.50 5.95 13.75
N ARG A 105 2.49 5.54 12.95
CA ARG A 105 3.79 5.08 13.44
C ARG A 105 4.49 6.19 14.22
N SER A 106 4.54 7.41 13.66
CA SER A 106 5.10 8.58 14.32
C SER A 106 4.40 8.88 15.64
N LEU A 107 3.05 8.86 15.65
CA LEU A 107 2.27 9.10 16.85
C LEU A 107 2.56 8.05 17.95
N ILE A 108 2.63 6.77 17.57
CA ILE A 108 2.95 5.70 18.52
C ILE A 108 4.37 5.88 19.09
N THR A 109 5.35 6.21 18.26
CA THR A 109 6.73 6.47 18.70
C THR A 109 6.76 7.65 19.69
N GLU A 110 6.09 8.76 19.39
CA GLU A 110 5.99 9.91 20.30
C GLU A 110 5.35 9.52 21.64
N LYS A 111 4.27 8.72 21.63
CA LYS A 111 3.63 8.24 22.86
C LYS A 111 4.55 7.32 23.66
N ILE A 112 5.28 6.43 23.01
CA ILE A 112 6.27 5.56 23.67
C ILE A 112 7.33 6.43 24.37
N GLU A 113 7.92 7.39 23.66
CA GLU A 113 8.93 8.29 24.23
C GLU A 113 8.38 9.09 25.42
N ALA A 114 7.19 9.68 25.29
CA ALA A 114 6.56 10.41 26.38
C ALA A 114 6.27 9.52 27.60
N THR A 115 5.89 8.26 27.38
CA THR A 115 5.67 7.30 28.49
C THR A 115 6.97 6.89 29.17
N GLN A 116 8.03 6.68 28.40
CA GLN A 116 9.37 6.37 28.91
C GLN A 116 9.94 7.53 29.73
N GLN A 117 9.77 8.77 29.25
CA GLN A 117 10.18 9.97 30.00
C GLN A 117 9.44 10.07 31.35
N LYS A 118 8.12 9.91 31.36
CA LYS A 118 7.33 9.90 32.61
C LYS A 118 7.73 8.77 33.55
N LEU A 119 8.09 7.60 33.02
CA LEU A 119 8.58 6.49 33.83
C LEU A 119 9.93 6.84 34.47
N ALA A 120 10.86 7.40 33.71
CA ALA A 120 12.17 7.84 34.20
C ALA A 120 12.04 8.91 35.30
N GLU A 121 11.15 9.89 35.11
CA GLU A 121 10.83 10.90 36.14
C GLU A 121 10.32 10.26 37.44
N ARG A 122 9.41 9.27 37.33
CA ARG A 122 8.88 8.56 38.50
C ARG A 122 9.96 7.76 39.22
N VAL A 123 10.88 7.14 38.49
CA VAL A 123 12.03 6.44 39.07
C VAL A 123 12.92 7.43 39.82
N ALA A 124 13.30 8.55 39.21
CA ALA A 124 14.12 9.58 39.85
C ALA A 124 13.47 10.15 41.13
N VAL A 125 12.15 10.36 41.13
CA VAL A 125 11.42 10.79 42.33
C VAL A 125 11.44 9.70 43.41
N ARG A 126 11.27 8.43 43.06
CA ARG A 126 11.36 7.32 44.02
C ARG A 126 12.75 7.22 44.65
N GLU A 127 13.80 7.37 43.86
CA GLU A 127 15.17 7.37 44.37
C GLU A 127 15.42 8.52 45.34
N LYS A 128 14.98 9.74 45.00
CA LYS A 128 15.08 10.90 45.90
C LYS A 128 14.33 10.66 47.22
N LYS A 129 13.12 10.10 47.17
CA LYS A 129 12.34 9.74 48.36
C LYS A 129 13.04 8.67 49.20
N CYS A 130 13.59 7.64 48.57
CA CYS A 130 14.31 6.56 49.24
C CYS A 130 15.56 7.09 49.96
N LYS A 131 16.37 7.91 49.28
CA LYS A 131 17.53 8.58 49.88
C LYS A 131 17.12 9.44 51.08
N ALA A 132 16.08 10.26 50.95
CA ALA A 132 15.58 11.09 52.05
C ALA A 132 15.14 10.24 53.25
N CYS A 133 14.42 9.13 53.00
CA CYS A 133 13.99 8.20 54.05
C CYS A 133 15.19 7.58 54.79
N LEU A 134 16.21 7.11 54.07
CA LEU A 134 17.42 6.54 54.66
C LEU A 134 18.19 7.58 55.50
N THR A 135 18.30 8.82 55.02
CA THR A 135 18.95 9.90 55.80
C THR A 135 18.14 10.26 57.05
N MET A 136 16.81 10.20 56.97
CA MET A 136 15.93 10.45 58.11
C MET A 136 16.06 9.34 59.15
N GLU A 137 16.15 8.08 58.72
CA GLU A 137 16.41 6.93 59.59
C GLU A 137 17.76 7.07 60.31
N GLN A 138 18.83 7.38 59.56
CA GLN A 138 20.16 7.65 60.14
C GLN A 138 20.13 8.80 61.15
N PHE A 139 19.45 9.91 60.83
CA PHE A 139 19.30 11.04 61.75
C PHE A 139 18.51 10.67 63.01
N MET A 140 17.41 9.92 62.86
CA MET A 140 16.62 9.44 63.99
C MET A 140 17.43 8.55 64.94
N VAL A 141 18.20 7.59 64.41
CA VAL A 141 19.04 6.69 65.22
C VAL A 141 20.13 7.46 65.97
N LEU A 142 20.74 8.46 65.34
CA LEU A 142 21.85 9.22 65.93
C LEU A 142 21.41 10.28 66.94
N TYR A 143 20.24 10.92 66.72
CA TYR A 143 19.86 12.12 67.48
C TYR A 143 18.68 11.91 68.43
N LEU A 144 17.77 10.95 68.22
CA LEU A 144 16.66 10.70 69.17
C LEU A 144 17.10 10.25 70.57
N PRO A 145 18.15 9.41 70.75
CA PRO A 145 18.60 9.02 72.08
C PRO A 145 19.08 10.22 72.94
N SER A 146 19.50 11.31 72.30
CA SER A 146 19.93 12.55 72.96
C SER A 146 18.80 13.58 73.13
N ILE A 147 17.71 13.47 72.36
CA ILE A 147 16.50 14.28 72.53
C ILE A 147 15.64 13.61 73.61
N ARG A 148 15.91 13.96 74.87
CA ARG A 148 14.97 13.68 75.97
C ARG A 148 13.69 14.48 75.69
N ILE A 149 12.69 13.86 75.06
CA ILE A 149 11.38 14.50 74.82
C ILE A 149 10.77 14.75 76.21
N PRO A 150 10.72 16.00 76.71
CA PRO A 150 10.28 16.26 78.08
C PRO A 150 8.78 15.97 78.28
N ALA A 151 8.04 15.75 77.19
CA ALA A 151 6.62 15.42 77.19
C ALA A 151 6.31 13.92 77.35
N LEU A 152 7.32 13.04 77.48
CA LEU A 152 7.14 11.60 77.72
C LEU A 152 7.74 11.16 79.06
N VAL A 153 8.10 12.10 79.94
CA VAL A 153 8.42 11.79 81.35
C VAL A 153 7.11 11.76 82.14
N THR A 154 6.26 10.80 81.81
CA THR A 154 5.25 10.27 82.72
C THR A 154 5.68 8.85 83.02
N ASP A 155 5.59 8.41 84.26
CA ASP A 155 6.13 7.13 84.76
C ASP A 155 5.49 5.86 84.15
N ASP A 156 4.76 6.00 83.04
CA ASP A 156 4.11 4.92 82.31
C ASP A 156 4.67 4.85 80.87
N VAL A 157 5.07 3.65 80.44
CA VAL A 157 5.73 3.44 79.14
C VAL A 157 4.71 3.72 78.02
N PRO A 158 4.87 4.80 77.23
CA PRO A 158 3.87 5.19 76.23
C PRO A 158 3.75 4.13 75.13
N SER A 159 2.54 3.84 74.68
CA SER A 159 2.34 2.89 73.58
C SER A 159 3.02 3.39 72.30
N ARG A 160 3.45 2.47 71.42
CA ARG A 160 4.11 2.79 70.13
C ARG A 160 3.32 3.80 69.28
N TYR A 161 2.00 3.83 69.44
CA TYR A 161 1.12 4.78 68.77
C TYR A 161 1.24 6.22 69.32
N GLU A 162 1.40 6.39 70.64
CA GLU A 162 1.58 7.70 71.24
C GLU A 162 2.93 8.33 70.89
N TYR A 163 3.98 7.50 70.80
CA TYR A 163 5.28 7.93 70.26
C TYR A 163 5.15 8.46 68.82
N SER A 164 4.48 7.71 67.95
CA SER A 164 4.23 8.11 66.57
C SER A 164 3.47 9.45 66.49
N LYS A 165 2.43 9.60 67.33
CA LYS A 165 1.63 10.83 67.39
C LYS A 165 2.42 12.03 67.90
N ALA A 166 3.26 11.85 68.91
CA ALA A 166 4.10 12.90 69.48
C ALA A 166 5.19 13.35 68.48
N ILE A 167 5.84 12.41 67.81
CA ILE A 167 6.83 12.69 66.75
C ILE A 167 6.16 13.44 65.59
N PHE A 168 5.00 12.97 65.12
CA PHE A 168 4.27 13.64 64.04
C PHE A 168 3.86 15.07 64.41
N LYS A 169 3.37 15.29 65.64
CA LYS A 169 3.01 16.62 66.14
C LYS A 169 4.22 17.55 66.25
N PHE A 170 5.36 17.03 66.69
CA PHE A 170 6.61 17.78 66.78
C PHE A 170 7.15 18.17 65.40
N LEU A 171 7.19 17.23 64.45
CA LEU A 171 7.63 17.48 63.08
C LEU A 171 6.73 18.49 62.36
N ASN A 172 5.41 18.41 62.53
CA ASN A 172 4.49 19.41 61.97
C ASN A 172 4.69 20.80 62.57
N LYS A 173 4.95 20.89 63.89
CA LYS A 173 5.25 22.17 64.54
C LYS A 173 6.53 22.80 63.99
N TYR A 174 7.57 22.00 63.77
CA TYR A 174 8.83 22.47 63.17
C TYR A 174 8.67 22.88 61.70
N SER A 175 7.90 22.12 60.92
CA SER A 175 7.54 22.46 59.54
C SER A 175 6.83 23.83 59.46
N MET A 176 5.90 24.11 60.38
CA MET A 176 5.23 25.41 60.46
C MET A 176 6.16 26.56 60.86
N LEU A 177 7.14 26.31 61.74
CA LEU A 177 8.13 27.32 62.14
C LEU A 177 9.10 27.66 61.01
N TYR A 178 9.51 26.66 60.22
CA TYR A 178 10.40 26.85 59.08
C TYR A 178 9.73 27.66 57.97
N ASN A 179 8.44 27.40 57.67
CA ASN A 179 7.67 28.17 56.68
C ASN A 179 7.36 29.61 57.11
N LYS A 180 7.39 29.91 58.42
CA LYS A 180 7.17 31.28 58.94
C LYS A 180 8.42 32.16 58.89
N HIS A 181 9.61 31.56 58.76
CA HIS A 181 10.89 32.28 58.69
C HIS A 181 11.35 32.59 57.25
N ILE A 182 10.59 32.18 56.24
CA ILE A 182 10.88 32.37 54.80
C ILE A 182 9.92 33.39 54.14
N SER A 183 8.97 33.96 54.90
CA SER A 183 8.12 35.09 54.47
C SER A 183 8.53 36.38 55.16
#